data_AF-A0A7X8KLS3-F1
#
_entry.id   AF-A0A7X8KLS3-F1
#
_cell.length_a   1.000
_cell.length_b   1.000
_cell.length_c   1.000
_cell.angle_alpha   90.00
_cell.angle_beta   90.00
_cell.angle_gamma   90.00
#
_symmetry.space_group_name_H-M   'P 1'
#
loop_
_entity.id
_entity.type
_entity.pdbx_description
1 polymer ?
#
loop_
_entity_poly.entity_id
_entity_poly.type
_entity_poly.pdbx_seq_one_letter_code
_entity_poly.pdbx_strand_id
1 'polypeptide(L)' 'MIGPGDRIMIGLSGGKDSLILSLALAVLRRRSPVKFGLSACLIDQT' A
#
# COMPACT_ATOMS: atom_id res chain seq x y z
N MET A 1 -13.67 2.12 3.52
CA MET A 1 -13.55 1.76 2.09
C MET A 1 -12.60 2.75 1.42
N ILE A 2 -11.85 2.32 0.40
CA ILE A 2 -10.95 3.20 -0.38
C ILE A 2 -11.79 4.00 -1.39
N GLY A 3 -11.69 5.31 -1.36
CA GLY A 3 -12.40 6.25 -2.23
C GLY A 3 -11.51 6.86 -3.33
N PRO A 4 -12.13 7.54 -4.33
CA PRO A 4 -11.39 8.27 -5.35
C PRO A 4 -10.55 9.39 -4.73
N GLY A 5 -9.26 9.43 -5.09
CA GLY A 5 -8.34 10.47 -4.62
C GLY A 5 -7.64 10.16 -3.29
N ASP A 6 -7.98 9.06 -2.62
CA ASP A 6 -7.32 8.63 -1.40
C ASP A 6 -5.81 8.41 -1.62
N ARG A 7 -5.02 8.75 -0.60
CA ARG A 7 -3.58 8.47 -0.55
C ARG A 7 -3.30 7.53 0.63
N ILE A 8 -2.95 6.30 0.31
CA ILE A 8 -2.73 5.24 1.29
C ILE A 8 -1.24 5.10 1.53
N MET A 9 -0.82 5.17 2.80
CA MET A 9 0.53 4.83 3.23
C MET A 9 0.50 3.48 3.96
N ILE A 10 1.41 2.58 3.61
CA ILE A 10 1.60 1.30 4.30
C ILE A 10 2.95 1.32 5.04
N GLY A 11 2.95 0.87 6.29
CA GLY A 11 4.16 0.54 7.03
C GLY A 11 4.78 -0.77 6.54
N LEU A 12 6.04 -0.74 6.12
CA LEU A 12 6.84 -1.92 5.84
C LEU A 12 7.59 -2.33 7.10
N SER A 13 7.45 -3.59 7.51
CA SER A 13 8.21 -4.17 8.63
C SER A 13 9.38 -5.04 8.16
N GLY A 14 9.53 -5.24 6.85
CA GLY A 14 10.45 -6.23 6.27
C GLY A 14 9.91 -7.66 6.31
N GLY A 15 8.80 -7.91 7.02
CA GLY A 15 8.13 -9.22 7.06
C GLY A 15 7.30 -9.49 5.80
N LYS A 16 7.11 -10.78 5.50
CA LYS A 16 6.33 -11.26 4.34
C LYS A 16 4.93 -10.64 4.27
N ASP A 17 4.29 -10.45 5.42
CA ASP A 17 2.89 -10.01 5.48
C ASP A 17 2.75 -8.55 5.00
N SER A 18 3.69 -7.68 5.40
CA SER A 18 3.75 -6.30 4.92
C SER A 18 4.08 -6.20 3.42
N LEU A 19 4.93 -7.11 2.92
CA LEU A 19 5.30 -7.20 1.51
C LEU A 19 4.14 -7.71 0.65
N ILE A 20 3.45 -8.77 1.10
CA ILE A 20 2.28 -9.33 0.42
C ILE A 20 1.16 -8.29 0.37
N LEU A 21 0.91 -7.56 1.47
CA LEU A 21 -0.08 -6.49 1.50
C LEU A 21 0.26 -5.37 0.52
N SER A 22 1.52 -4.93 0.48
CA SER A 22 2.00 -3.92 -0.47
C SER A 22 1.80 -4.38 -1.91
N LEU A 23 2.15 -5.63 -2.23
CA LEU A 23 1.96 -6.22 -3.55
C LEU A 23 0.47 -6.31 -3.93
N ALA A 24 -0.38 -6.78 -3.01
CA ALA A 24 -1.81 -6.89 -3.23
C ALA A 24 -2.45 -5.53 -3.53
N LEU A 25 -2.08 -4.49 -2.78
CA LEU A 25 -2.57 -3.13 -3.02
C LEU A 25 -2.02 -2.52 -4.31
N ALA A 26 -0.78 -2.83 -4.69
CA ALA A 26 -0.22 -2.43 -5.99
C ALA A 26 -0.96 -3.08 -7.17
N VAL A 27 -1.30 -4.36 -7.07
CA VAL A 27 -2.11 -5.07 -8.08
C VAL A 27 -3.53 -4.53 -8.12
N LEU A 28 -4.15 -4.31 -6.95
CA LEU A 28 -5.49 -3.72 -6.85
C LEU A 28 -5.52 -2.34 -7.50
N ARG A 29 -4.53 -1.47 -7.26
CA ARG A 29 -4.44 -0.14 -7.85
C ARG A 29 -4.44 -0.17 -9.38
N ARG A 30 -3.83 -1.18 -10.00
CA ARG A 30 -3.77 -1.32 -11.47
C ARG A 30 -5.12 -1.71 -12.06
N ARG A 31 -5.88 -2.56 -11.37
CA ARG A 31 -7.16 -3.12 -11.85
C ARG A 31 -8.39 -2.34 -11.39
N SER A 32 -8.28 -1.60 -10.30
CA SER A 32 -9.39 -0.89 -9.68
C SER A 32 -9.86 0.28 -10.55
N PRO A 33 -11.19 0.45 -10.73
CA PRO A 33 -11.76 1.64 -11.34
C PRO A 33 -11.57 2.88 -10.45
N VAL A 34 -11.47 2.68 -9.13
CA VAL A 34 -11.15 3.74 -8.15
C VAL A 34 -9.65 3.99 -8.18
N LYS A 35 -9.26 5.21 -8.58
CA LYS A 35 -7.87 5.67 -8.56
C LYS A 35 -7.50 6.17 -7.17
N PHE A 36 -6.44 5.59 -6.61
CA PHE A 36 -5.86 5.97 -5.33
C PHE A 36 -4.33 5.97 -5.42
N GLY A 37 -3.70 6.80 -4.59
CA GLY A 37 -2.25 6.81 -4.39
C GLY A 37 -1.83 5.74 -3.39
N LEU A 38 -0.67 5.13 -3.62
CA LEU A 38 -0.09 4.13 -2.73
C LEU A 38 1.38 4.47 -2.47
N SER A 39 1.75 4.59 -1.20
CA SER A 39 3.11 4.84 -0.73
C SER A 39 3.49 3.82 0.35
N ALA A 40 4.77 3.52 0.47
CA ALA A 40 5.31 2.63 1.50
C ALA A 40 6.30 3.38 2.38
N CYS A 41 6.27 3.13 3.69
CA CYS A 41 7.16 3.73 4.67
C CYS A 41 7.80 2.62 5.50
N LEU A 42 9.12 2.55 5.50
CA LEU A 42 9.88 1.71 6.42
C LEU A 42 10.32 2.60 7.59
N ILE A 43 10.04 2.19 8.82
CA ILE A 43 10.52 2.87 10.02
C ILE A 43 11.77 2.14 10.47
N ASP A 44 12.90 2.83 10.39
CA ASP A 44 14.11 2.38 11.07
C ASP A 44 13.94 2.64 12.58
N GLN A 45 14.16 1.62 13.39
CA GLN A 45 14.00 1.67 14.85
C GLN A 45 15.34 1.80 15.60
N THR A 46 16.42 1.97 14.85
CA THR A 46 17.78 2.19 15.36
C THR A 46 17.99 3.63 15.78
#